data_AF-A0A2N1SFD4-F1
#
_entry.id   AF-A0A2N1SFD4-F1
#
_cell.length_a   1.000
_cell.length_b   1.000
_cell.length_c   1.000
_cell.angle_alpha   90.00
_cell.angle_beta   90.00
_cell.angle_gamma   90.00
#
_symmetry.space_group_name_H-M   'P 1'
#
loop_
_entity.id
_entity.type
_entity.pdbx_description
1 polymer ?
#
loop_
_entity_poly.entity_id
_entity_poly.type
_entity_poly.pdbx_seq_one_letter_code
_entity_poly.pdbx_strand_id
1 'polypeptide(L)'
;MTNDDLNSLVARKKHGEAGIGGLILERIAKDVYKRPRLYGFRSEDDVGEVFEHYWTRISGLVDRYEDIGCGFEAFLISSIRYMALSIRRQKAWNHDKDGFLDDDAKSEFRSCPDQRGPSGGFRRPARAAAFPNRDDHGVIATAFRRRMLFLCVKCANSIDDTQAAAIAGAVGLDEDHLLSTLTIARASGLGIRRRSASRRRGRDAAWLRMGASSRRLAREVDTDTRRYISEAIDRDRGLYTRAILHISRSSRMISNKAVSELLGVPKGTVDCGVGRIMRRYSDLYEERLAR
;
A
#
# COMPACT_ATOMS: atom_id res chain seq x y z
N MET A 1 -1.22 -53.76 -15.68
CA MET A 1 -1.10 -53.04 -14.41
C MET A 1 -2.44 -53.15 -13.72
N THR A 2 -2.51 -53.83 -12.58
CA THR A 2 -3.71 -53.98 -11.76
C THR A 2 -4.30 -52.60 -11.49
N ASN A 3 -5.59 -52.43 -11.80
CA ASN A 3 -6.31 -51.17 -11.65
C ASN A 3 -6.69 -51.03 -10.17
N ASP A 4 -5.67 -50.91 -9.31
CA ASP A 4 -5.85 -50.78 -7.87
C ASP A 4 -6.72 -49.56 -7.57
N ASP A 5 -7.72 -49.76 -6.73
CA ASP A 5 -8.65 -48.71 -6.31
C ASP A 5 -7.92 -47.66 -5.47
N LEU A 6 -8.29 -46.38 -5.58
CA LEU A 6 -7.61 -45.29 -4.88
C LEU A 6 -7.65 -45.50 -3.36
N ASN A 7 -8.73 -46.09 -2.84
CA ASN A 7 -8.87 -46.46 -1.44
C ASN A 7 -7.84 -47.53 -1.01
N SER A 8 -7.59 -48.53 -1.86
CA SER A 8 -6.60 -49.59 -1.57
C SER A 8 -5.16 -49.05 -1.53
N LEU A 9 -4.81 -48.12 -2.41
CA LEU A 9 -3.49 -47.48 -2.42
C LEU A 9 -3.27 -46.63 -1.18
N VAL A 10 -4.30 -45.92 -0.73
CA VAL A 10 -4.26 -45.12 0.51
C VAL A 10 -4.15 -45.99 1.74
N ALA A 11 -4.88 -47.10 1.81
CA ALA A 11 -4.77 -48.08 2.91
C ALA A 11 -3.33 -48.63 3.01
N ARG A 12 -2.74 -49.05 1.89
CA ARG A 12 -1.34 -49.53 1.83
C ARG A 12 -0.33 -48.49 2.30
N LYS A 13 -0.49 -47.23 1.87
CA LYS A 13 0.36 -46.13 2.34
C LYS A 13 0.21 -45.90 3.84
N LYS A 14 -1.00 -45.99 4.41
CA LYS A 14 -1.23 -45.88 5.87
C LYS A 14 -0.64 -47.06 6.65
N HIS A 15 -0.52 -48.24 6.03
CA HIS A 15 0.17 -49.40 6.60
C HIS A 15 1.71 -49.34 6.51
N GLY A 16 2.28 -48.21 6.03
CA GLY A 16 3.72 -47.94 6.10
C GLY A 16 4.52 -48.36 4.88
N GLU A 17 3.87 -48.73 3.78
CA GLU A 17 4.57 -49.06 2.53
C GLU A 17 5.12 -47.77 1.89
N ALA A 18 6.46 -47.68 1.82
CA ALA A 18 7.18 -46.52 1.32
C ALA A 18 7.11 -46.43 -0.22
N GLY A 19 7.12 -45.21 -0.76
CA GLY A 19 7.20 -44.97 -2.21
C GLY A 19 5.88 -44.97 -2.98
N ILE A 20 4.75 -45.35 -2.37
CA ILE A 20 3.42 -45.33 -3.06
C ILE A 20 2.87 -43.91 -3.27
N GLY A 21 3.40 -42.91 -2.57
CA GLY A 21 2.90 -41.52 -2.65
C GLY A 21 2.83 -40.97 -4.07
N GLY A 22 3.83 -41.29 -4.92
CA GLY A 22 3.85 -40.90 -6.32
C GLY A 22 2.72 -41.54 -7.13
N LEU A 23 2.46 -42.83 -6.93
CA LEU A 23 1.40 -43.58 -7.62
C LEU A 23 0.01 -43.07 -7.23
N ILE A 24 -0.21 -42.77 -5.95
CA ILE A 24 -1.48 -42.18 -5.49
C ILE A 24 -1.69 -40.82 -6.16
N LEU A 25 -0.67 -39.99 -6.21
CA LEU A 25 -0.77 -38.64 -6.77
C LEU A 25 -0.98 -38.67 -8.29
N GLU A 26 -0.29 -39.57 -8.99
CA GLU A 26 -0.52 -39.83 -10.42
C GLU A 26 -1.95 -40.29 -10.66
N ARG A 27 -2.48 -41.17 -9.81
CA ARG A 27 -3.86 -41.66 -9.93
C ARG A 27 -4.88 -40.54 -9.65
N ILE A 28 -4.65 -39.73 -8.62
CA ILE A 28 -5.47 -38.54 -8.33
C ILE A 28 -5.47 -37.60 -9.53
N ALA A 29 -4.29 -37.26 -10.08
CA ALA A 29 -4.19 -36.38 -11.24
C ALA A 29 -4.96 -36.95 -12.43
N LYS A 30 -4.71 -38.22 -12.80
CA LYS A 30 -5.43 -38.89 -13.90
C LYS A 30 -6.94 -38.86 -13.70
N ASP A 31 -7.42 -39.11 -12.48
CA ASP A 31 -8.85 -39.14 -12.21
C ASP A 31 -9.50 -37.75 -12.30
N VAL A 32 -8.83 -36.73 -11.75
CA VAL A 32 -9.33 -35.35 -11.78
C VAL A 32 -9.34 -34.79 -13.21
N TYR A 33 -8.30 -35.04 -14.01
CA TYR A 33 -8.28 -34.65 -15.43
C TYR A 33 -9.30 -35.42 -16.26
N LYS A 34 -9.52 -36.72 -15.99
CA LYS A 34 -10.52 -37.51 -16.71
C LYS A 34 -11.96 -37.08 -16.38
N ARG A 35 -12.22 -36.62 -15.15
CA ARG A 35 -13.55 -36.27 -14.67
C ARG A 35 -13.60 -34.89 -13.98
N PRO A 36 -13.25 -33.77 -14.64
CA PRO A 36 -13.10 -32.47 -13.98
C PRO A 36 -14.39 -31.99 -13.30
N ARG A 37 -15.55 -32.25 -13.93
CA ARG A 37 -16.87 -31.84 -13.42
C ARG A 37 -17.24 -32.49 -12.08
N LEU A 38 -16.75 -33.71 -11.79
CA LEU A 38 -17.00 -34.39 -10.51
C LEU A 38 -16.42 -33.59 -9.33
N TYR A 39 -15.24 -33.02 -9.55
CA TYR A 39 -14.53 -32.15 -8.62
C TYR A 39 -14.98 -30.69 -8.71
N GLY A 40 -15.97 -30.41 -9.56
CA GLY A 40 -16.61 -29.12 -9.73
C GLY A 40 -15.96 -28.22 -10.77
N PHE A 41 -14.90 -28.63 -11.47
CA PHE A 41 -14.24 -27.81 -12.49
C PHE A 41 -15.10 -27.60 -13.73
N ARG A 42 -14.86 -26.49 -14.46
CA ARG A 42 -15.54 -26.21 -15.74
C ARG A 42 -14.74 -26.69 -16.95
N SER A 43 -13.42 -26.58 -16.89
CA SER A 43 -12.48 -27.01 -17.93
C SER A 43 -11.30 -27.80 -17.33
N GLU A 44 -10.52 -28.43 -18.21
CA GLU A 44 -9.24 -29.06 -17.85
C GLU A 44 -8.19 -28.02 -17.42
N ASP A 45 -8.22 -26.81 -17.99
CA ASP A 45 -7.32 -25.73 -17.58
C ASP A 45 -7.48 -25.36 -16.09
N ASP A 46 -8.73 -25.36 -15.59
CA ASP A 46 -8.99 -25.11 -14.16
C ASP A 46 -8.38 -26.20 -13.26
N VAL A 47 -8.22 -27.43 -13.78
CA VAL A 47 -7.54 -28.52 -13.07
C VAL A 47 -6.05 -28.18 -12.96
N GLY A 48 -5.41 -27.83 -14.07
CA GLY A 48 -3.99 -27.45 -14.10
C GLY A 48 -3.66 -26.36 -13.08
N GLU A 49 -4.47 -25.31 -13.04
CA GLU A 49 -4.27 -24.19 -12.12
C GLU A 49 -4.45 -24.58 -10.65
N VAL A 50 -5.41 -25.48 -10.32
CA VAL A 50 -5.52 -26.01 -8.94
C VAL A 50 -4.31 -26.86 -8.58
N PHE A 51 -3.84 -27.71 -9.49
CA PHE A 51 -2.66 -28.52 -9.22
C PHE A 51 -1.40 -27.66 -9.04
N GLU A 52 -1.23 -26.62 -9.85
CA GLU A 52 -0.12 -25.67 -9.70
C GLU A 52 -0.19 -24.93 -8.35
N HIS A 53 -1.35 -24.38 -8.00
CA HIS A 53 -1.50 -23.53 -6.81
C HIS A 53 -1.58 -24.30 -5.49
N TYR A 54 -2.10 -25.53 -5.52
CA TYR A 54 -2.36 -26.34 -4.32
C TYR A 54 -1.60 -27.67 -4.29
N TRP A 55 -0.57 -27.86 -5.12
CA TRP A 55 0.24 -29.08 -5.18
C TRP A 55 0.63 -29.64 -3.81
N THR A 56 1.21 -28.80 -2.96
CA THR A 56 1.68 -29.18 -1.62
C THR A 56 0.54 -29.63 -0.69
N ARG A 57 -0.65 -29.04 -0.88
CA ARG A 57 -1.83 -29.44 -0.14
C ARG A 57 -2.39 -30.76 -0.67
N ILE A 58 -2.46 -30.93 -1.98
CA ILE A 58 -2.98 -32.13 -2.63
C ILE A 58 -2.11 -33.35 -2.26
N SER A 59 -0.78 -33.21 -2.31
CA SER A 59 0.14 -34.29 -1.95
C SER A 59 -0.02 -34.76 -0.50
N GLY A 60 -0.28 -33.82 0.42
CA GLY A 60 -0.53 -34.13 1.83
C GLY A 60 -1.98 -34.54 2.16
N LEU A 61 -2.89 -34.68 1.19
CA LEU A 61 -4.28 -35.10 1.48
C LEU A 61 -4.34 -36.51 2.08
N VAL A 62 -3.50 -37.42 1.57
CA VAL A 62 -3.45 -38.80 2.05
C VAL A 62 -3.02 -38.86 3.52
N ASP A 63 -2.07 -38.01 3.91
CA ASP A 63 -1.53 -38.01 5.26
C ASP A 63 -2.58 -37.47 6.25
N ARG A 64 -3.35 -36.45 5.84
CA ARG A 64 -4.42 -35.83 6.63
C ARG A 64 -5.76 -36.58 6.61
N TYR A 65 -5.92 -37.58 5.75
CA TYR A 65 -7.15 -38.35 5.70
C TYR A 65 -7.26 -39.24 6.94
N GLU A 66 -8.43 -39.19 7.57
CA GLU A 66 -8.88 -40.07 8.65
C GLU A 66 -10.16 -40.75 8.20
N ASP A 67 -10.27 -42.05 8.43
CA ASP A 67 -11.46 -42.81 8.06
C ASP A 67 -12.55 -42.60 9.13
N ILE A 68 -13.48 -41.69 8.85
CA ILE A 68 -14.63 -41.38 9.70
C ILE A 68 -15.91 -42.03 9.11
N GLY A 69 -15.75 -43.15 8.38
CA GLY A 69 -16.86 -43.85 7.72
C GLY A 69 -17.17 -43.35 6.31
N CYS A 70 -16.29 -42.55 5.71
CA CYS A 70 -16.37 -42.16 4.30
C CYS A 70 -15.03 -42.42 3.61
N GLY A 71 -15.04 -43.07 2.45
CA GLY A 71 -13.82 -43.43 1.72
C GLY A 71 -13.00 -42.21 1.29
N PHE A 72 -11.71 -42.43 1.02
CA PHE A 72 -10.76 -41.38 0.63
C PHE A 72 -11.22 -40.62 -0.62
N GLU A 73 -11.89 -41.29 -1.54
CA GLU A 73 -12.46 -40.64 -2.73
C GLU A 73 -13.46 -39.54 -2.39
N ALA A 74 -14.35 -39.74 -1.42
CA ALA A 74 -15.32 -38.73 -1.01
C ALA A 74 -14.64 -37.52 -0.34
N PHE A 75 -13.62 -37.79 0.47
CA PHE A 75 -12.77 -36.77 1.08
C PHE A 75 -11.99 -35.97 0.04
N LEU A 76 -11.42 -36.66 -0.96
CA LEU A 76 -10.70 -36.06 -2.08
C LEU A 76 -11.62 -35.17 -2.92
N ILE A 77 -12.79 -35.66 -3.30
CA ILE A 77 -13.78 -34.90 -4.09
C ILE A 77 -14.14 -33.61 -3.36
N SER A 78 -14.44 -33.70 -2.07
CA SER A 78 -14.80 -32.54 -1.25
C SER A 78 -13.63 -31.55 -1.16
N SER A 79 -12.43 -32.03 -0.88
CA SER A 79 -11.23 -31.20 -0.72
C SER A 79 -10.87 -30.45 -2.01
N ILE A 80 -10.83 -31.14 -3.14
CA ILE A 80 -10.51 -30.52 -4.43
C ILE A 80 -11.63 -29.56 -4.85
N ARG A 81 -12.90 -29.88 -4.58
CA ARG A 81 -14.02 -28.98 -4.88
C ARG A 81 -13.90 -27.66 -4.13
N TYR A 82 -13.47 -27.66 -2.87
CA TYR A 82 -13.18 -26.43 -2.15
C TYR A 82 -12.02 -25.63 -2.76
N MET A 83 -10.94 -26.29 -3.20
CA MET A 83 -9.83 -25.63 -3.89
C MET A 83 -10.29 -24.99 -5.21
N ALA A 84 -11.07 -25.73 -6.00
CA ALA A 84 -11.66 -25.27 -7.25
C ALA A 84 -12.61 -24.06 -7.05
N LEU A 85 -13.37 -24.07 -5.96
CA LEU A 85 -14.23 -22.95 -5.58
C LEU A 85 -13.39 -21.71 -5.17
N SER A 86 -12.29 -21.91 -4.45
CA SER A 86 -11.37 -20.85 -4.06
C SER A 86 -10.77 -20.14 -5.27
N ILE A 87 -10.23 -20.90 -6.23
CA ILE A 87 -9.67 -20.33 -7.48
C ILE A 87 -10.75 -19.56 -8.25
N ARG A 88 -11.95 -20.11 -8.39
CA ARG A 88 -13.04 -19.41 -9.10
C ARG A 88 -13.43 -18.10 -8.44
N ARG A 89 -13.51 -18.06 -7.11
CA ARG A 89 -13.75 -16.81 -6.37
C ARG A 89 -12.63 -15.80 -6.59
N GLN A 90 -11.38 -16.27 -6.61
CA GLN A 90 -10.22 -15.41 -6.87
C GLN A 90 -10.23 -14.85 -8.30
N LYS A 91 -10.53 -15.68 -9.31
CA LYS A 91 -10.67 -15.25 -10.71
C LYS A 91 -11.78 -14.22 -10.88
N ALA A 92 -12.95 -14.48 -10.30
CA ALA A 92 -14.07 -13.53 -10.34
C ALA A 92 -13.69 -12.19 -9.71
N TRP A 93 -13.04 -12.21 -8.54
CA TRP A 93 -12.55 -11.01 -7.89
C TRP A 93 -11.50 -10.26 -8.73
N ASN A 94 -10.54 -10.97 -9.31
CA ASN A 94 -9.53 -10.38 -10.19
C ASN A 94 -10.17 -9.72 -11.41
N HIS A 95 -11.10 -10.41 -12.08
CA HIS A 95 -11.83 -9.86 -13.22
C HIS A 95 -12.58 -8.56 -12.86
N ASP A 96 -13.25 -8.53 -11.71
CA ASP A 96 -13.95 -7.32 -11.25
C ASP A 96 -12.97 -6.18 -10.92
N LYS A 97 -11.84 -6.51 -10.29
CA LYS A 97 -10.78 -5.55 -9.96
C LYS A 97 -10.11 -4.99 -11.21
N ASP A 98 -9.72 -5.84 -12.16
CA ASP A 98 -9.05 -5.44 -13.39
C ASP A 98 -10.00 -4.59 -14.25
N GLY A 99 -11.26 -5.01 -14.37
CA GLY A 99 -12.27 -4.21 -15.06
C GLY A 99 -12.58 -2.87 -14.39
N PHE A 100 -12.34 -2.72 -13.08
CA PHE A 100 -12.45 -1.41 -12.39
C PHE A 100 -11.26 -0.52 -12.73
N LEU A 101 -10.06 -1.06 -12.73
CA LEU A 101 -8.85 -0.34 -13.13
C LEU A 101 -8.95 0.15 -14.58
N ASP A 102 -9.46 -0.67 -15.49
CA ASP A 102 -9.67 -0.29 -16.88
C ASP A 102 -10.68 0.84 -17.05
N ASP A 103 -11.77 0.82 -16.29
CA ASP A 103 -12.80 1.87 -16.34
C ASP A 103 -12.28 3.18 -15.75
N ASP A 104 -11.52 3.11 -14.65
CA ASP A 104 -10.90 4.28 -14.02
C ASP A 104 -9.86 4.93 -14.94
N ALA A 105 -8.98 4.13 -15.56
CA ALA A 105 -7.99 4.62 -16.52
C ALA A 105 -8.66 5.31 -17.73
N LYS A 106 -9.79 4.78 -18.22
CA LYS A 106 -10.58 5.41 -19.29
C LYS A 106 -11.24 6.71 -18.83
N SER A 107 -11.63 6.80 -17.55
CA SER A 107 -12.23 8.00 -16.96
C SER A 107 -11.20 9.13 -16.78
N GLU A 108 -9.98 8.80 -16.32
CA GLU A 108 -8.88 9.76 -16.19
C GLU A 108 -8.47 10.34 -17.56
N PHE A 109 -8.39 9.50 -18.59
CA PHE A 109 -8.08 9.96 -19.96
C PHE A 109 -9.14 10.90 -20.54
N ARG A 110 -10.41 10.78 -20.12
CA ARG A 110 -11.51 11.67 -20.54
C ARG A 110 -11.57 12.98 -19.74
N SER A 111 -10.88 13.05 -18.60
CA SER A 111 -10.99 14.14 -17.63
C SER A 111 -9.75 15.04 -17.58
N CYS A 112 -8.98 15.13 -18.66
CA CYS A 112 -7.95 16.16 -18.81
C CYS A 112 -8.52 17.42 -19.50
N PRO A 113 -9.12 18.39 -18.78
CA PRO A 113 -8.93 19.76 -19.17
C PRO A 113 -7.46 20.10 -18.90
N ASP A 114 -6.81 20.67 -19.92
CA ASP A 114 -5.47 21.25 -19.91
C ASP A 114 -5.34 22.28 -18.78
N GLN A 115 -5.11 21.83 -17.53
CA GLN A 115 -4.80 22.70 -16.41
C GLN A 115 -3.30 23.01 -16.45
N ARG A 116 -2.91 23.83 -17.43
CA ARG A 116 -1.81 24.77 -17.24
C ARG A 116 -2.25 25.72 -16.13
N GLY A 117 -2.01 25.33 -14.89
CA GLY A 117 -2.11 26.25 -13.76
C GLY A 117 -1.22 27.47 -14.08
N PRO A 118 -1.71 28.69 -13.86
CA PRO A 118 -0.88 29.87 -14.08
C PRO A 118 0.34 29.74 -13.16
N SER A 119 1.53 29.86 -13.75
CA SER A 119 2.79 30.02 -13.02
C SER A 119 2.64 31.26 -12.13
N GLY A 120 2.15 31.04 -10.92
CA GLY A 120 2.01 32.07 -9.89
C GLY A 120 3.41 32.50 -9.50
N GLY A 121 3.92 33.53 -10.16
CA GLY A 121 5.13 34.22 -9.73
C GLY A 121 4.98 34.57 -8.26
N PHE A 122 5.95 34.15 -7.45
CA PHE A 122 6.03 34.54 -6.05
C PHE A 122 6.10 36.07 -5.98
N ARG A 123 4.96 36.72 -5.74
CA ARG A 123 4.91 38.16 -5.48
C ARG A 123 5.52 38.39 -4.09
N ARG A 124 6.70 39.00 -4.09
CA ARG A 124 7.45 39.40 -2.90
C ARG A 124 6.55 40.34 -2.06
N PRO A 125 6.20 39.99 -0.80
CA PRO A 125 5.35 40.84 0.03
C PRO A 125 6.03 42.18 0.30
N ALA A 126 5.23 43.26 0.29
CA ALA A 126 5.66 44.65 0.23
C ALA A 126 6.15 45.25 1.57
N ARG A 127 6.31 44.43 2.62
CA ARG A 127 6.95 44.82 3.89
C ARG A 127 7.70 43.62 4.46
N ALA A 128 8.81 43.26 3.84
CA ALA A 128 9.68 42.21 4.37
C ALA A 128 10.29 42.69 5.69
N ALA A 129 9.93 42.03 6.80
CA ALA A 129 10.76 42.05 8.00
C ALA A 129 12.20 41.72 7.56
N ALA A 130 13.11 42.69 7.67
CA ALA A 130 14.41 42.62 7.02
C ALA A 130 15.16 41.37 7.50
N PHE A 131 15.43 40.44 6.59
CA PHE A 131 16.36 39.36 6.84
C PHE A 131 17.75 39.95 7.10
N PRO A 132 18.56 39.36 8.00
CA PRO A 132 19.97 39.72 8.10
C PRO A 132 20.63 39.61 6.72
N ASN A 133 21.59 40.51 6.43
CA ASN A 133 22.31 40.47 5.16
C ASN A 133 23.03 39.12 5.04
N ARG A 134 23.06 38.55 3.82
CA ARG A 134 23.73 37.27 3.56
C ARG A 134 25.22 37.30 3.95
N ASP A 135 25.85 38.46 3.79
CA ASP A 135 27.28 38.68 4.03
C ASP A 135 27.56 39.12 5.49
N ASP A 136 26.52 39.21 6.34
CA ASP A 136 26.67 39.55 7.76
C ASP A 136 27.10 38.32 8.57
N HIS A 137 28.32 38.33 9.11
CA HIS A 137 28.87 37.28 9.95
C HIS A 137 28.68 37.51 11.46
N GLY A 138 27.89 38.51 11.84
CA GLY A 138 27.56 38.81 13.23
C GLY A 138 26.82 37.66 13.95
N VAL A 139 26.87 37.69 15.28
CA VAL A 139 26.25 36.67 16.16
C VAL A 139 24.75 36.50 15.88
N ILE A 140 24.06 37.58 15.53
CA ILE A 140 22.62 37.56 15.24
C ILE A 140 22.33 36.86 13.90
N ALA A 141 23.11 37.16 12.86
CA ALA A 141 22.97 36.58 11.53
C ALA A 141 23.33 35.09 11.52
N THR A 142 24.42 34.70 12.19
CA THR A 142 24.81 33.28 12.35
C THR A 142 23.75 32.49 13.12
N ALA A 143 23.19 33.05 14.20
CA ALA A 143 22.10 32.43 14.92
C ALA A 143 20.80 32.34 14.08
N PHE A 144 20.53 33.33 13.23
CA PHE A 144 19.39 33.30 12.30
C PHE A 144 19.55 32.19 11.26
N ARG A 145 20.72 32.11 10.61
CA ARG A 145 21.07 31.05 9.66
C ARG A 145 20.91 29.65 10.26
N ARG A 146 21.44 29.44 11.46
CA ARG A 146 21.29 28.16 12.17
C ARG A 146 19.82 27.79 12.41
N ARG A 147 18.97 28.76 12.71
CA ARG A 147 17.52 28.52 12.88
C ARG A 147 16.82 28.26 11.54
N MET A 148 17.24 28.92 10.46
CA MET A 148 16.74 28.66 9.11
C MET A 148 17.11 27.24 8.66
N LEU A 149 18.33 26.77 8.95
CA LEU A 149 18.70 25.38 8.72
C LEU A 149 17.74 24.41 9.44
N PHE A 150 17.42 24.65 10.71
CA PHE A 150 16.45 23.82 11.44
C PHE A 150 15.09 23.78 10.74
N LEU A 151 14.61 24.92 10.26
CA LEU A 151 13.33 25.03 9.56
C LEU A 151 13.37 24.30 8.20
N CYS A 152 14.41 24.48 7.41
CA CYS A 152 14.58 23.80 6.13
C CYS A 152 14.61 22.29 6.30
N VAL A 153 15.39 21.78 7.26
CA VAL A 153 15.44 20.35 7.59
C VAL A 153 14.07 19.86 8.08
N LYS A 154 13.38 20.63 8.92
CA LYS A 154 12.02 20.30 9.36
C LYS A 154 11.05 20.17 8.19
N CYS A 155 11.25 20.98 7.15
CA CYS A 155 10.47 21.01 5.92
C CYS A 155 11.06 20.14 4.79
N ALA A 156 12.04 19.27 5.05
CA ALA A 156 12.79 18.57 4.00
C ALA A 156 11.93 17.78 3.00
N ASN A 157 10.75 17.32 3.41
CA ASN A 157 9.82 16.60 2.54
C ASN A 157 8.81 17.50 1.81
N SER A 158 8.83 18.80 2.06
CA SER A 158 7.91 19.78 1.50
C SER A 158 8.61 20.76 0.56
N ILE A 159 9.94 20.87 0.64
CA ILE A 159 10.75 21.73 -0.23
C ILE A 159 11.59 20.89 -1.19
N ASP A 160 11.63 21.31 -2.46
CA ASP A 160 12.54 20.73 -3.45
C ASP A 160 13.93 21.37 -3.38
N ASP A 161 14.87 20.83 -4.15
CA ASP A 161 16.28 21.27 -4.12
C ASP A 161 16.47 22.67 -4.69
N THR A 162 15.63 23.07 -5.67
CA THR A 162 15.68 24.42 -6.25
C THR A 162 15.22 25.47 -5.25
N GLN A 163 14.18 25.17 -4.47
CA GLN A 163 13.69 26.00 -3.37
C GLN A 163 14.72 26.08 -2.24
N ALA A 164 15.35 24.95 -1.89
CA ALA A 164 16.38 24.91 -0.87
C ALA A 164 17.61 25.76 -1.25
N ALA A 165 18.08 25.65 -2.49
CA ALA A 165 19.17 26.47 -3.04
C ALA A 165 18.82 27.97 -3.01
N ALA A 166 17.61 28.32 -3.45
CA ALA A 166 17.14 29.71 -3.41
C ALA A 166 17.09 30.27 -1.97
N ILE A 167 16.66 29.47 -0.99
CA ILE A 167 16.68 29.85 0.43
C ILE A 167 18.12 30.02 0.92
N ALA A 168 19.02 29.10 0.55
CA ALA A 168 20.42 29.16 0.94
C ALA A 168 21.09 30.45 0.44
N GLY A 169 20.92 30.75 -0.86
CA GLY A 169 21.44 31.98 -1.45
C GLY A 169 20.84 33.26 -0.85
N ALA A 170 19.55 33.26 -0.52
CA ALA A 170 18.88 34.42 0.06
C ALA A 170 19.31 34.72 1.51
N VAL A 171 19.65 33.69 2.28
CA VAL A 171 19.94 33.79 3.72
C VAL A 171 21.45 33.68 4.02
N GLY A 172 22.26 33.31 3.03
CA GLY A 172 23.70 33.09 3.17
C GLY A 172 24.02 31.79 3.91
N LEU A 173 23.25 30.71 3.67
CA LEU A 173 23.62 29.37 4.09
C LEU A 173 24.56 28.73 3.07
N ASP A 174 25.39 27.81 3.55
CA ASP A 174 26.12 26.89 2.68
C ASP A 174 25.11 25.96 1.98
N GLU A 175 25.01 26.14 0.65
CA GLU A 175 24.07 25.40 -0.21
C GLU A 175 24.39 23.91 -0.23
N ASP A 176 25.65 23.53 -0.40
CA ASP A 176 26.09 22.14 -0.45
C ASP A 176 25.80 21.43 0.88
N HIS A 177 26.08 22.12 1.99
CA HIS A 177 25.75 21.60 3.33
C HIS A 177 24.23 21.43 3.53
N LEU A 178 23.42 22.39 3.05
CA LEU A 178 21.97 22.29 3.16
C LEU A 178 21.43 21.12 2.32
N LEU A 179 21.79 21.04 1.04
CA LEU A 179 21.31 20.02 0.11
C LEU A 179 21.72 18.61 0.54
N SER A 180 22.96 18.43 0.99
CA SER A 180 23.43 17.14 1.55
C SER A 180 22.63 16.75 2.80
N THR A 181 22.40 17.69 3.71
CA THR A 181 21.59 17.45 4.93
C THR A 181 20.14 17.08 4.58
N LEU A 182 19.52 17.76 3.62
CA LEU A 182 18.17 17.44 3.15
C LEU A 182 18.12 16.06 2.49
N THR A 183 19.15 15.69 1.73
CA THR A 183 19.27 14.35 1.13
C THR A 183 19.31 13.27 2.20
N ILE A 184 20.12 13.44 3.24
CA ILE A 184 20.19 12.50 4.38
C ILE A 184 18.83 12.43 5.11
N ALA A 185 18.19 13.59 5.35
CA ALA A 185 16.89 13.65 6.00
C ALA A 185 15.80 12.87 5.25
N ARG A 186 15.75 13.03 3.92
CA ARG A 186 14.81 12.34 3.02
C ARG A 186 15.13 10.85 2.91
N ALA A 187 16.40 10.48 2.81
CA ALA A 187 16.87 9.10 2.73
C ALA A 187 16.53 8.32 4.01
N SER A 188 16.73 8.95 5.18
CA SER A 188 16.42 8.39 6.50
C SER A 188 14.92 8.13 6.74
N GLY A 189 14.04 8.62 5.85
CA GLY A 189 12.60 8.39 5.91
C GLY A 189 11.90 9.08 7.08
N LEU A 190 12.58 10.05 7.70
CA LEU A 190 12.08 10.83 8.82
C LEU A 190 10.82 11.61 8.37
N GLY A 191 9.74 11.48 9.13
CA GLY A 191 8.45 12.13 8.86
C GLY A 191 7.50 11.40 7.90
N ILE A 192 7.94 10.46 7.05
CA ILE A 192 7.06 9.91 6.00
C ILE A 192 6.99 8.37 5.92
N ARG A 193 8.08 7.61 6.06
CA ARG A 193 8.17 6.37 5.27
C ARG A 193 7.46 5.10 5.78
N ARG A 194 7.31 4.83 7.08
CA ARG A 194 6.73 3.53 7.52
C ARG A 194 5.23 3.54 7.81
N ARG A 195 4.73 4.50 8.59
CA ARG A 195 3.30 4.55 8.97
C ARG A 195 2.43 5.10 7.84
N SER A 196 2.92 6.05 7.04
CA SER A 196 2.13 6.63 5.94
C SER A 196 2.06 5.72 4.72
N ALA A 197 3.10 4.93 4.44
CA ALA A 197 3.06 3.94 3.35
C ALA A 197 2.06 2.80 3.64
N SER A 198 2.03 2.29 4.88
CA SER A 198 1.02 1.29 5.28
C SER A 198 -0.40 1.83 5.18
N ARG A 199 -0.62 3.09 5.59
CA ARG A 199 -1.93 3.76 5.46
C ARG A 199 -2.34 4.01 4.02
N ARG A 200 -1.39 4.37 3.14
CA ARG A 200 -1.64 4.49 1.70
C ARG A 200 -2.05 3.15 1.10
N ARG A 201 -1.32 2.06 1.40
CA ARG A 201 -1.74 0.71 0.99
C ARG A 201 -3.14 0.35 1.49
N GLY A 202 -3.47 0.70 2.73
CA GLY A 202 -4.81 0.49 3.29
C GLY A 202 -5.90 1.27 2.54
N ARG A 203 -5.64 2.54 2.22
CA ARG A 203 -6.50 3.39 1.38
C ARG A 203 -6.69 2.76 0.01
N ASP A 204 -5.60 2.43 -0.67
CA ASP A 204 -5.60 1.92 -2.04
C ASP A 204 -6.32 0.57 -2.12
N ALA A 205 -6.08 -0.31 -1.14
CA ALA A 205 -6.79 -1.58 -1.05
C ALA A 205 -8.29 -1.41 -0.80
N ALA A 206 -8.71 -0.47 0.07
CA ALA A 206 -10.12 -0.18 0.30
C ALA A 206 -10.78 0.38 -0.97
N TRP A 207 -10.11 1.28 -1.68
CA TRP A 207 -10.57 1.84 -2.95
C TRP A 207 -10.76 0.76 -4.02
N LEU A 208 -9.79 -0.14 -4.20
CA LEU A 208 -9.91 -1.27 -5.12
C LEU A 208 -11.06 -2.21 -4.77
N ARG A 209 -11.24 -2.53 -3.47
CA ARG A 209 -12.36 -3.38 -3.03
C ARG A 209 -13.71 -2.71 -3.27
N MET A 210 -13.84 -1.41 -3.02
CA MET A 210 -15.06 -0.65 -3.33
C MET A 210 -15.36 -0.69 -4.83
N GLY A 211 -14.37 -0.44 -5.67
CA GLY A 211 -14.52 -0.46 -7.13
C GLY A 211 -14.95 -1.82 -7.66
N ALA A 212 -14.22 -2.88 -7.28
CA ALA A 212 -14.56 -4.26 -7.66
C ALA A 212 -15.96 -4.66 -7.16
N SER A 213 -16.30 -4.34 -5.91
CA SER A 213 -17.62 -4.64 -5.33
C SER A 213 -18.73 -3.85 -6.00
N SER A 214 -18.48 -2.60 -6.41
CA SER A 214 -19.46 -1.78 -7.14
C SER A 214 -19.75 -2.35 -8.53
N ARG A 215 -18.74 -2.86 -9.23
CA ARG A 215 -18.91 -3.56 -10.51
C ARG A 215 -19.70 -4.85 -10.35
N ARG A 216 -19.41 -5.62 -9.29
CA ARG A 216 -20.18 -6.82 -8.96
C ARG A 216 -21.64 -6.48 -8.66
N LEU A 217 -21.88 -5.46 -7.84
CA LEU A 217 -23.22 -4.99 -7.48
C LEU A 217 -24.03 -4.57 -8.71
N ALA A 218 -23.40 -3.98 -9.72
CA ALA A 218 -24.08 -3.57 -10.95
C ALA A 218 -24.66 -4.76 -11.75
N ARG A 219 -24.07 -5.97 -11.60
CA ARG A 219 -24.51 -7.19 -12.29
C ARG A 219 -25.35 -8.13 -11.42
N GLU A 220 -25.37 -7.91 -10.11
CA GLU A 220 -26.05 -8.79 -9.16
C GLU A 220 -27.56 -8.55 -9.19
N VAL A 221 -28.35 -9.62 -9.34
CA VAL A 221 -29.82 -9.54 -9.39
C VAL A 221 -30.44 -9.90 -8.05
N ASP A 222 -29.83 -10.83 -7.31
CA ASP A 222 -30.33 -11.32 -6.03
C ASP A 222 -30.34 -10.21 -4.96
N THR A 223 -31.49 -9.98 -4.33
CA THR A 223 -31.69 -8.87 -3.40
C THR A 223 -30.87 -9.00 -2.13
N ASP A 224 -30.72 -10.21 -1.59
CA ASP A 224 -29.95 -10.43 -0.36
C ASP A 224 -28.46 -10.26 -0.61
N THR A 225 -27.96 -10.78 -1.73
CA THR A 225 -26.57 -10.60 -2.16
C THR A 225 -26.27 -9.13 -2.47
N ARG A 226 -27.19 -8.42 -3.12
CA ARG A 226 -27.07 -6.97 -3.35
C ARG A 226 -26.96 -6.20 -2.03
N ARG A 227 -27.79 -6.51 -1.03
CA ARG A 227 -27.69 -5.91 0.31
C ARG A 227 -26.32 -6.16 0.93
N TYR A 228 -25.87 -7.42 0.93
CA TYR A 228 -24.57 -7.80 1.47
C TYR A 228 -23.39 -7.06 0.79
N ILE A 229 -23.40 -6.97 -0.54
CA ILE A 229 -22.34 -6.26 -1.28
C ILE A 229 -22.39 -4.76 -0.99
N SER A 230 -23.59 -4.18 -0.88
CA SER A 230 -23.76 -2.75 -0.55
C SER A 230 -23.20 -2.42 0.84
N GLU A 231 -23.51 -3.24 1.84
CA GLU A 231 -22.93 -3.12 3.19
C GLU A 231 -21.41 -3.29 3.20
N ALA A 232 -20.87 -4.16 2.35
CA ALA A 232 -19.42 -4.30 2.19
C ALA A 232 -18.78 -3.03 1.60
N ILE A 233 -19.42 -2.41 0.59
CA ILE A 233 -18.97 -1.14 0.00
C ILE A 233 -18.96 -0.04 1.06
N ASP A 234 -20.00 0.07 1.90
CA ASP A 234 -20.06 1.09 2.95
C ASP A 234 -19.01 0.88 4.04
N ARG A 235 -18.74 -0.37 4.42
CA ARG A 235 -17.63 -0.69 5.33
C ARG A 235 -16.28 -0.26 4.75
N ASP A 236 -16.01 -0.58 3.49
CA ASP A 236 -14.77 -0.17 2.83
C ASP A 236 -14.68 1.34 2.62
N ARG A 237 -15.79 2.03 2.36
CA ARG A 237 -15.88 3.49 2.33
C ARG A 237 -15.48 4.10 3.67
N GLY A 238 -15.95 3.52 4.78
CA GLY A 238 -15.54 3.94 6.13
C GLY A 238 -14.05 3.72 6.40
N LEU A 239 -13.44 2.64 5.88
CA LEU A 239 -11.99 2.41 5.96
C LEU A 239 -11.20 3.42 5.11
N TYR A 240 -11.65 3.67 3.89
CA TYR A 240 -11.06 4.63 2.96
C TYR A 240 -11.05 6.05 3.54
N THR A 241 -12.20 6.54 4.04
CA THR A 241 -12.32 7.88 4.64
C THR A 241 -11.41 8.02 5.87
N ARG A 242 -11.38 7.02 6.76
CA ARG A 242 -10.45 7.03 7.91
C ARG A 242 -9.00 7.09 7.46
N ALA A 243 -8.62 6.31 6.45
CA ALA A 243 -7.26 6.33 5.91
C ALA A 243 -6.90 7.70 5.32
N ILE A 244 -7.81 8.34 4.58
CA ILE A 244 -7.63 9.72 4.08
C ILE A 244 -7.43 10.70 5.22
N LEU A 245 -8.31 10.68 6.23
CA LEU A 245 -8.21 11.59 7.39
C LEU A 245 -6.89 11.40 8.13
N HIS A 246 -6.42 10.16 8.27
CA HIS A 246 -5.13 9.90 8.89
C HIS A 246 -3.93 10.31 8.02
N ILE A 247 -4.04 10.20 6.69
CA ILE A 247 -3.02 10.66 5.76
C ILE A 247 -2.97 12.20 5.75
N SER A 248 -4.12 12.88 5.70
CA SER A 248 -4.18 14.35 5.71
C SER A 248 -3.67 14.94 7.02
N ARG A 249 -3.92 14.26 8.15
CA ARG A 249 -3.38 14.63 9.47
C ARG A 249 -1.93 14.19 9.70
N SER A 250 -1.36 13.37 8.81
CA SER A 250 0.05 12.98 8.94
C SER A 250 0.95 14.15 8.52
N SER A 251 1.65 14.73 9.49
CA SER A 251 2.59 15.81 9.23
C SER A 251 3.65 15.36 8.23
N ARG A 252 3.78 16.07 7.11
CA ARG A 252 4.88 15.89 6.15
C ARG A 252 6.22 16.38 6.73
N MET A 253 6.15 17.13 7.84
CA MET A 253 7.32 17.71 8.48
C MET A 253 8.06 16.68 9.34
N ILE A 254 9.37 16.82 9.38
CA ILE A 254 10.24 16.07 10.28
C ILE A 254 9.99 16.55 11.73
N SER A 255 10.02 15.64 12.70
CA SER A 255 9.85 16.01 14.11
C SER A 255 11.09 16.75 14.63
N ASN A 256 10.93 17.66 15.59
CA ASN A 256 12.08 18.38 16.15
C ASN A 256 13.10 17.45 16.80
N LYS A 257 12.67 16.28 17.32
CA LYS A 257 13.57 15.22 17.81
C LYS A 257 14.44 14.64 16.67
N ALA A 258 13.83 14.37 15.53
CA ALA A 258 14.57 13.86 14.37
C ALA A 258 15.52 14.92 13.78
N VAL A 259 15.13 16.20 13.78
CA VAL A 259 16.03 17.31 13.41
C VAL A 259 17.21 17.41 14.37
N SER A 260 16.98 17.27 15.68
CA SER A 260 18.05 17.30 16.69
C SER A 260 19.05 16.16 16.54
N GLU A 261 18.56 14.95 16.26
CA GLU A 261 19.41 13.77 16.02
C GLU A 261 20.22 13.93 14.73
N LEU A 262 19.60 14.41 13.66
CA LEU A 262 20.28 14.61 12.37
C LEU A 262 21.39 15.66 12.42
N LEU A 263 21.15 16.76 13.13
CA LEU A 263 22.10 17.88 13.19
C LEU A 263 23.08 17.81 14.37
N GLY A 264 22.94 16.84 15.27
CA GLY A 264 23.76 16.73 16.48
C GLY A 264 23.59 17.90 17.44
N VAL A 265 22.39 18.48 17.54
CA VAL A 265 22.09 19.65 18.37
C VAL A 265 21.01 19.31 19.39
N PRO A 266 21.02 19.82 20.64
CA PRO A 266 19.96 19.53 21.60
C PRO A 266 18.56 19.88 21.09
N LYS A 267 17.57 19.01 21.34
CA LYS A 267 16.17 19.23 20.94
C LYS A 267 15.62 20.58 21.40
N GLY A 268 15.92 20.99 22.64
CA GLY A 268 15.50 22.30 23.17
C GLY A 268 16.01 23.49 22.35
N THR A 269 17.20 23.37 21.75
CA THR A 269 17.75 24.38 20.83
C THR A 269 16.98 24.45 19.52
N VAL A 270 16.56 23.29 18.99
CA VAL A 270 15.72 23.20 17.80
C VAL A 270 14.32 23.78 18.08
N ASP A 271 13.70 23.40 19.20
CA ASP A 271 12.39 23.88 19.63
C ASP A 271 12.38 25.42 19.77
N CYS A 272 13.34 25.96 20.52
CA CYS A 272 13.53 27.40 20.69
C CYS A 272 13.86 28.11 19.37
N GLY A 273 14.69 27.49 18.54
CA GLY A 273 15.15 28.07 17.27
C GLY A 273 14.03 28.24 16.26
N VAL A 274 13.27 27.16 16.02
CA VAL A 274 12.08 27.19 15.16
C VAL A 274 11.01 28.12 15.75
N GLY A 275 10.75 28.05 17.06
CA GLY A 275 9.77 28.91 17.73
C GLY A 275 10.10 30.41 17.66
N ARG A 276 11.38 30.79 17.65
CA ARG A 276 11.79 32.20 17.44
C ARG A 276 11.55 32.68 16.01
N ILE A 277 11.77 31.82 15.01
CA ILE A 277 11.44 32.18 13.61
C ILE A 277 9.93 32.33 13.46
N MET A 278 9.15 31.34 13.92
CA MET A 278 7.69 31.38 13.77
C MET A 278 7.05 32.60 14.46
N ARG A 279 7.53 32.99 15.64
CA ARG A 279 7.04 34.20 16.35
C ARG A 279 7.49 35.50 15.70
N ARG A 280 8.72 35.56 15.17
CA ARG A 280 9.26 36.79 14.57
C ARG A 280 8.65 37.10 13.22
N TYR A 281 8.17 36.09 12.51
CA TYR A 281 7.60 36.20 11.17
C TYR A 281 6.15 35.69 11.13
N SER A 282 5.43 35.77 12.25
CA SER A 282 4.02 35.37 12.37
C SER A 282 3.12 36.11 11.38
N ASP A 283 3.42 37.38 11.13
CA ASP A 283 2.62 38.27 10.29
C ASP A 283 2.59 37.78 8.82
N LEU A 284 3.65 37.08 8.38
CA LEU A 284 3.70 36.43 7.06
C LEU A 284 2.73 35.24 6.94
N TYR A 285 2.27 34.68 8.06
CA TYR A 285 1.27 33.61 8.10
C TYR A 285 -0.16 34.15 8.15
N GLU A 286 -0.40 35.26 8.86
CA GLU A 286 -1.74 35.84 9.02
C GLU A 286 -2.26 36.51 7.74
N GLU A 287 -1.41 37.20 6.98
CA GLU A 287 -1.78 37.79 5.67
C GLU A 287 -2.23 36.74 4.62
N ARG A 288 -1.87 35.47 4.83
CA ARG A 288 -2.18 34.35 3.92
C ARG A 288 -3.49 33.63 4.23
N LEU A 289 -4.04 33.82 5.44
CA LEU A 289 -5.33 33.27 5.88
C LEU A 289 -6.48 34.26 5.75
N ALA A 290 -6.18 35.56 5.59
CA ALA A 290 -7.14 36.63 5.33
C ALA A 290 -7.48 36.81 3.83
N ARG A 291 -6.98 35.92 2.96
CA ARG A 291 -7.31 35.82 1.53
C ARG A 291 -7.86 34.44 1.23
#